data_AF-A0A7L4PVY1-F1
#
_entry.id   AF-A0A7L4PVY1-F1
#
_cell.length_a   1.000
_cell.length_b   1.000
_cell.length_c   1.000
_cell.angle_alpha   90.00
_cell.angle_beta   90.00
_cell.angle_gamma   90.00
#
_symmetry.space_group_name_H-M   'P 1'
#
loop_
_entity.id
_entity.type
_entity.pdbx_description
1 polymer ?
#
loop_
_entity_poly.entity_id
_entity_poly.type
_entity_poly.pdbx_seq_one_letter_code
_entity_poly.pdbx_strand_id
1 'polypeptide(L)' 'MGVSTYLTGELLTSASLIVGGIVIALQIVGMPVPYTPVILLVMAVLVVIGVGMLIAADRDG' A
#
# COMPACT_ATOMS: atom_id res chain seq x y z
N MET A 1 0.95 7.93 22.18
CA MET A 1 0.05 7.76 21.02
C MET A 1 0.73 7.14 19.79
N GLY A 2 2.06 6.90 19.78
CA GLY A 2 2.78 6.40 18.59
C GLY A 2 2.45 4.97 18.14
N VAL A 3 2.26 4.00 19.05
CA VAL A 3 2.12 2.56 18.70
C VAL A 3 0.95 2.26 17.76
N SER A 4 -0.17 2.97 17.91
CA SER A 4 -1.35 2.80 17.02
C SER A 4 -1.06 3.27 15.59
N THR A 5 -0.28 4.34 15.44
CA THR A 5 0.04 4.94 14.13
C THR A 5 1.05 4.08 13.37
N TYR A 6 2.04 3.53 14.07
CA TYR A 6 2.96 2.53 13.49
C TYR A 6 2.20 1.32 12.95
N LEU A 7 1.36 0.70 13.78
CA LEU A 7 0.61 -0.49 13.38
C LEU A 7 -0.31 -0.20 12.18
N THR A 8 -0.93 0.98 12.16
CA THR A 8 -1.80 1.42 11.06
C THR A 8 -1.01 1.66 9.77
N GLY A 9 0.16 2.31 9.84
CA GLY A 9 1.02 2.56 8.69
C GLY A 9 1.61 1.27 8.09
N GLU A 10 2.04 0.33 8.94
CA GLU A 10 2.55 -0.99 8.52
C GLU A 10 1.47 -1.85 7.85
N LEU A 11 0.28 -1.90 8.44
CA LEU A 11 -0.84 -2.65 7.86
C LEU A 11 -1.28 -2.04 6.52
N LEU A 12 -1.32 -0.71 6.42
CA LEU A 12 -1.72 -0.03 5.20
C LEU A 12 -0.70 -0.27 4.07
N THR A 13 0.59 -0.11 4.35
CA THR A 13 1.66 -0.35 3.37
C THR A 13 1.70 -1.80 2.91
N SER A 14 1.68 -2.75 3.85
CA SER A 14 1.71 -4.19 3.52
C SER A 14 0.49 -4.63 2.72
N ALA A 15 -0.73 -4.23 3.11
CA ALA A 15 -1.95 -4.54 2.37
C ALA A 15 -1.91 -3.97 0.94
N SER A 16 -1.44 -2.74 0.79
CA SER A 16 -1.34 -2.09 -0.53
C SER A 16 -0.34 -2.79 -1.44
N LEU A 17 0.79 -3.26 -0.90
CA LEU A 17 1.78 -4.04 -1.64
C LEU A 17 1.26 -5.42 -2.03
N ILE A 18 0.52 -6.10 -1.14
CA ILE A 18 -0.08 -7.41 -1.43
C ILE A 18 -1.10 -7.27 -2.57
N VAL A 19 -2.03 -6.31 -2.46
CA VAL A 19 -3.05 -6.08 -3.49
C VAL A 19 -2.41 -5.65 -4.82
N GLY A 20 -1.45 -4.74 -4.79
CA GLY A 20 -0.69 -4.36 -5.99
C GLY A 20 0.04 -5.54 -6.64
N GLY A 21 0.68 -6.39 -5.85
CA GLY A 21 1.35 -7.60 -6.31
C GLY A 21 0.40 -8.60 -6.94
N ILE A 22 -0.79 -8.81 -6.37
CA ILE A 22 -1.84 -9.66 -6.97
C ILE A 22 -2.25 -9.11 -8.33
N VAL A 23 -2.51 -7.81 -8.44
CA VAL A 23 -2.91 -7.18 -9.72
C VAL A 23 -1.83 -7.34 -10.79
N ILE A 24 -0.55 -7.23 -10.43
CA ILE A 24 0.57 -7.50 -11.35
C ILE A 24 0.61 -8.97 -11.74
N ALA A 25 0.46 -9.89 -10.78
CA ALA A 25 0.44 -11.33 -11.04
C ALA A 25 -0.70 -11.74 -12.00
N LEU A 26 -1.90 -11.19 -11.82
CA LEU A 26 -3.04 -11.43 -12.71
C LEU A 26 -2.74 -10.99 -14.15
N GLN A 27 -2.08 -9.86 -14.33
CA GLN A 27 -1.68 -9.37 -15.64
C GLN A 27 -0.62 -10.25 -16.31
N ILE A 28 0.35 -10.77 -15.54
CA ILE A 28 1.38 -11.70 -16.05
C ILE A 28 0.75 -12.99 -16.56
N VAL A 29 -0.30 -13.49 -15.88
CA VAL A 29 -1.05 -14.68 -16.27
C VAL A 29 -2.01 -14.41 -17.45
N GLY A 30 -2.10 -13.16 -17.93
CA GLY A 30 -2.98 -12.78 -19.04
C GLY A 30 -4.45 -12.64 -18.64
N MET A 31 -4.75 -12.58 -17.35
CA MET A 31 -6.11 -12.30 -16.89
C MET A 31 -6.41 -10.80 -17.03
N PRO A 32 -7.45 -10.42 -17.78
CA PRO A 32 -7.81 -9.01 -17.96
C PRO A 32 -8.38 -8.47 -16.64
N VAL A 33 -7.62 -7.58 -16.00
CA VAL A 33 -8.09 -6.81 -14.84
C VAL A 33 -8.60 -5.46 -15.36
N PRO A 34 -9.87 -5.09 -15.11
CA PRO A 34 -10.37 -3.79 -15.53
C PRO A 34 -9.70 -2.68 -14.72
N TYR A 35 -9.39 -1.55 -15.37
CA TYR A 35 -8.82 -0.36 -14.73
C TYR A 35 -7.48 -0.58 -14.00
N THR A 36 -6.68 -1.58 -14.40
CA THR A 36 -5.36 -1.84 -13.80
C THR A 36 -4.50 -0.60 -13.54
N PRO A 37 -4.30 0.33 -14.49
CA PRO A 37 -3.46 1.51 -14.25
C PRO A 37 -3.99 2.39 -13.10
N VAL A 38 -5.32 2.46 -12.92
CA VAL A 38 -5.94 3.20 -11.82
C VAL A 38 -5.75 2.48 -10.50
N ILE A 39 -5.92 1.15 -10.47
CA ILE A 39 -5.75 0.34 -9.25
C ILE A 39 -4.30 0.45 -8.75
N LEU A 40 -3.33 0.31 -9.66
CA LEU A 40 -1.90 0.43 -9.31
C LEU A 40 -1.55 1.84 -8.81
N LEU A 41 -2.14 2.88 -9.41
CA LEU A 41 -1.97 4.26 -8.93
C LEU A 41 -2.52 4.44 -7.51
N VAL A 42 -3.73 3.94 -7.23
CA VAL A 42 -4.33 4.03 -5.89
C VAL A 42 -3.49 3.28 -4.87
N MET A 43 -3.02 2.07 -5.18
CA MET A 43 -2.14 1.31 -4.30
C MET A 43 -0.83 2.06 -4.03
N ALA A 44 -0.23 2.68 -5.05
CA ALA A 44 0.98 3.48 -4.87
C ALA A 44 0.75 4.69 -3.93
N VAL A 45 -0.37 5.39 -4.07
CA VAL A 45 -0.74 6.49 -3.16
C VAL A 45 -0.92 5.99 -1.72
N LEU A 46 -1.59 4.86 -1.52
CA LEU A 46 -1.77 4.28 -0.18
C LEU A 46 -0.45 3.84 0.44
N VAL A 47 0.48 3.29 -0.34
CA VAL A 47 1.85 2.98 0.14
C VAL A 47 2.54 4.26 0.59
N VAL A 48 2.51 5.34 -0.21
CA VAL A 48 3.14 6.61 0.14
C VAL A 48 2.56 7.19 1.43
N ILE A 49 1.24 7.14 1.60
CA ILE A 49 0.57 7.59 2.82
C ILE A 49 1.00 6.74 4.03
N GLY A 50 1.00 5.42 3.91
CA GLY A 50 1.38 4.54 5.01
C GLY A 50 2.85 4.68 5.40
N VAL A 51 3.75 4.85 4.43
CA VAL A 51 5.17 5.17 4.70
C VAL A 51 5.30 6.54 5.37
N GLY A 52 4.53 7.54 4.93
CA GLY A 52 4.49 8.85 5.57
C GLY A 52 4.07 8.77 7.05
N MET A 53 3.06 7.95 7.37
CA MET A 53 2.62 7.69 8.74
C MET A 53 3.70 6.99 9.57
N LEU A 54 4.42 6.03 8.99
CA LEU A 54 5.55 5.35 9.63
C LEU A 54 6.68 6.33 9.98
N ILE A 55 7.08 7.20 9.05
CA ILE A 55 8.12 8.21 9.27
C ILE A 55 7.67 9.24 10.32
N ALA A 56 6.40 9.65 10.29
CA ALA A 56 5.86 10.58 11.29
C ALA A 56 5.86 9.95 12.68
N ALA A 57 5.41 8.70 12.80
CA ALA A 57 5.41 7.98 14.06
C ALA A 57 6.83 7.78 14.62
N ASP A 58 7.85 7.62 13.76
CA ASP A 58 9.27 7.57 14.11
C ASP A 58 9.87 8.88 14.60
N ARG A 59 9.31 10.01 14.19
CA ARG A 59 9.73 11.32 14.69
C ARG A 59 9.06 11.73 15.99
N ASP A 60 7.89 11.17 16.28
CA ASP A 60 7.11 11.45 17.50
C ASP A 60 7.41 10.45 18.63
N GLY A 61 8.24 9.43 18.38
CA GLY A 61 8.61 8.34 19.29
C GLY A 61 9.82 8.62 20.18
#